data_AF-A0A0C3A287-F1
#
_entry.id   AF-A0A0C3A287-F1
#
_cell.length_a   1.000
_cell.length_b   1.000
_cell.length_c   1.000
_cell.angle_alpha   90.00
_cell.angle_beta   90.00
_cell.angle_gamma   90.00
#
_symmetry.space_group_name_H-M   'P 1'
#
loop_
_entity.id
_entity.type
_entity.pdbx_description
1 polymer ?
#
loop_
_entity_poly.entity_id
_entity_poly.type
_entity_poly.pdbx_seq_one_letter_code
_entity_poly.pdbx_strand_id
1 'polypeptide(L)'
;METKLLFGHKTHIKKPNAYFLLGICIVFIIAISASLLVSYSYLVREIKILIDSNTSLNQTELDKMISTKRSSFFKYYLFRYILNAITVIIFALYCVFAINRITVGYVFVGLWLIVWFGSAFGELILYKTLSTISIINLVLFSLVLISFYFIVKDISENKRQLRYQKTKKRQYSF
;
A
#
# COMPACT_ATOMS: atom_id res chain seq x y z
N MET A 1 0.34 -26.30 30.65
CA MET A 1 1.04 -26.12 29.37
C MET A 1 0.72 -24.71 28.87
N GLU A 2 1.58 -23.74 29.22
CA GLU A 2 1.36 -22.33 28.86
C GLU A 2 1.70 -22.11 27.39
N THR A 3 0.71 -21.94 26.54
CA THR A 3 0.87 -21.31 25.23
C THR A 3 1.17 -19.83 25.45
N LYS A 4 2.41 -19.53 25.87
CA LYS A 4 2.94 -18.16 25.84
C LYS A 4 2.98 -17.72 24.39
N LEU A 5 1.88 -17.08 23.98
CA LEU A 5 1.66 -16.31 22.78
C LEU A 5 3.00 -15.81 22.21
N LEU A 6 3.45 -16.49 21.17
CA LEU A 6 4.52 -16.07 20.25
C LEU A 6 4.20 -14.75 19.53
N PHE A 7 3.09 -14.11 19.84
CA PHE A 7 2.71 -12.79 19.36
C PHE A 7 3.54 -11.73 20.10
N GLY A 8 4.63 -11.35 19.44
CA GLY A 8 5.64 -10.41 19.91
C GLY A 8 5.08 -9.10 20.46
N HIS A 9 5.92 -8.47 21.29
CA HIS A 9 5.61 -7.23 22.00
C HIS A 9 4.99 -6.16 21.10
N LYS A 10 4.14 -5.35 21.72
CA LYS A 10 3.35 -4.33 21.03
C LYS A 10 3.69 -2.94 21.58
N THR A 11 3.63 -1.92 20.74
CA THR A 11 3.87 -0.53 21.12
C THR A 11 2.87 0.40 20.45
N HIS A 12 2.63 1.56 21.05
CA HIS A 12 1.94 2.64 20.33
C HIS A 12 2.90 3.23 19.30
N ILE A 13 2.37 3.59 18.12
CA ILE A 13 3.17 4.30 17.13
C ILE A 13 3.32 5.75 17.59
N LYS A 14 4.55 6.26 17.59
CA LYS A 14 4.82 7.68 17.87
C LYS A 14 4.12 8.55 16.82
N LYS A 15 3.44 9.61 17.28
CA LYS A 15 2.76 10.62 16.43
C LYS A 15 3.53 11.02 15.16
N PRO A 16 4.82 11.40 15.21
CA PRO A 16 5.57 11.79 14.01
C PRO A 16 5.64 10.68 12.95
N ASN A 17 5.88 9.42 13.35
CA ASN A 17 5.92 8.30 12.41
C ASN A 17 4.54 8.01 11.82
N ALA A 18 3.48 8.17 12.60
CA ALA A 18 2.12 7.97 12.08
C ALA A 18 1.72 9.06 11.10
N TYR A 19 2.02 10.34 11.37
CA TYR A 19 1.78 11.42 10.42
C TYR A 19 2.60 11.26 9.14
N PHE A 20 3.85 10.78 9.25
CA PHE A 20 4.68 10.48 8.09
C PHE A 20 4.09 9.36 7.24
N LEU A 21 3.62 8.26 7.85
CA LEU A 21 2.90 7.18 7.16
C LEU A 21 1.60 7.68 6.49
N LEU A 22 0.86 8.57 7.14
CA LEU A 22 -0.33 9.19 6.54
C LEU A 22 0.04 10.06 5.32
N GLY A 23 1.13 10.82 5.40
CA GLY A 23 1.66 11.57 4.26
C GLY A 23 1.98 10.66 3.07
N ILE A 24 2.63 9.51 3.33
CA ILE A 24 2.88 8.49 2.29
C ILE A 24 1.56 7.99 1.68
N CYS A 25 0.53 7.75 2.49
CA CYS A 25 -0.78 7.30 2.00
C CYS A 25 -1.41 8.34 1.05
N ILE A 26 -1.33 9.62 1.38
CA ILE A 26 -1.86 10.70 0.53
C ILE A 26 -1.13 10.74 -0.81
N VAL A 27 0.21 10.74 -0.77
CA VAL A 27 1.03 10.73 -1.99
C VAL A 27 0.76 9.48 -2.83
N PHE A 28 0.57 8.33 -2.19
CA PHE A 28 0.21 7.09 -2.87
C PHE A 28 -1.15 7.20 -3.59
N ILE A 29 -2.18 7.74 -2.93
CA ILE A 29 -3.51 7.97 -3.57
C ILE A 29 -3.38 8.89 -4.78
N ILE A 30 -2.59 9.96 -4.67
CA ILE A 30 -2.33 10.88 -5.79
C ILE A 30 -1.63 10.14 -6.94
N ALA A 31 -0.61 9.34 -6.64
CA ALA A 31 0.15 8.57 -7.64
C ALA A 31 -0.74 7.55 -8.37
N ILE A 32 -1.58 6.79 -7.66
CA ILE A 32 -2.49 5.82 -8.32
C ILE A 32 -3.57 6.53 -9.14
N SER A 33 -4.03 7.71 -8.71
CA SER A 33 -5.01 8.51 -9.45
C SER A 33 -4.42 9.06 -10.74
N ALA A 34 -3.19 9.57 -10.68
CA ALA A 34 -2.44 10.00 -11.86
C ALA A 34 -2.18 8.83 -12.82
N SER A 35 -1.83 7.65 -12.30
CA SER A 35 -1.67 6.43 -13.11
C SER A 35 -2.97 6.04 -13.83
N LEU A 36 -4.12 6.17 -13.16
CA LEU A 36 -5.42 5.87 -13.77
C LEU A 36 -5.74 6.88 -14.89
N LEU A 37 -5.49 8.17 -14.67
CA LEU A 37 -5.68 9.22 -15.67
C LEU A 37 -4.80 9.00 -16.91
N VAL A 38 -3.53 8.65 -16.72
CA VAL A 38 -2.62 8.31 -17.81
C VAL A 38 -3.10 7.08 -18.58
N SER A 39 -3.53 6.03 -17.88
CA SER A 39 -4.06 4.82 -18.52
C SER A 39 -5.35 5.11 -19.30
N TYR A 40 -6.20 5.99 -18.78
CA TYR A 40 -7.42 6.43 -19.44
C TYR A 40 -7.13 7.29 -20.69
N SER A 41 -6.13 8.16 -20.65
CA SER A 41 -5.75 8.95 -21.82
C SER A 41 -5.22 8.07 -22.96
N TYR A 42 -4.47 7.01 -22.64
CA TYR A 42 -4.08 5.99 -23.64
C TYR A 42 -5.29 5.29 -24.25
N LEU A 43 -6.28 4.89 -23.44
CA LEU A 43 -7.53 4.30 -23.96
C LEU A 43 -8.24 5.25 -24.92
N VAL A 44 -8.39 6.53 -24.55
CA VAL A 44 -9.04 7.53 -25.40
C VAL A 44 -8.30 7.70 -26.72
N ARG A 45 -6.96 7.74 -26.69
CA ARG A 45 -6.13 7.82 -27.88
C ARG A 45 -6.29 6.59 -28.77
N GLU A 46 -6.28 5.38 -28.20
CA GLU A 46 -6.52 4.15 -28.94
C GLU A 46 -7.90 4.15 -29.62
N ILE A 47 -8.96 4.56 -28.89
CA ILE A 47 -10.31 4.65 -29.45
C ILE A 47 -10.35 5.65 -30.61
N LYS A 48 -9.70 6.81 -30.47
CA LYS A 48 -9.65 7.81 -31.53
C LYS A 48 -8.96 7.26 -32.79
N ILE A 49 -7.79 6.62 -32.64
CA ILE A 49 -7.09 5.98 -33.75
C ILE A 49 -7.97 4.90 -34.40
N LEU A 50 -8.71 4.13 -33.60
CA LEU A 50 -9.60 3.09 -34.10
C LEU A 50 -10.75 3.67 -34.93
N ILE A 51 -11.28 4.83 -34.55
CA ILE A 51 -12.32 5.55 -35.31
C ILE A 51 -11.74 6.12 -36.60
N ASP A 52 -10.58 6.79 -36.52
CA ASP A 52 -9.93 7.45 -37.65
C ASP A 52 -9.45 6.44 -38.73
N SER A 53 -9.06 5.23 -38.33
CA SER A 53 -8.53 4.18 -39.23
C SER A 53 -9.59 3.28 -39.86
N ASN A 54 -10.81 3.24 -39.30
CA ASN A 54 -11.86 2.29 -39.71
C ASN A 54 -13.07 2.99 -40.32
N THR A 55 -12.85 4.07 -41.06
CA THR A 55 -13.90 4.86 -41.73
C THR A 55 -14.76 4.07 -42.73
N SER A 56 -14.33 2.87 -43.13
CA SER A 56 -15.06 1.97 -44.05
C SER A 56 -15.73 0.76 -43.37
N LEU A 57 -15.59 0.57 -42.05
CA LEU A 57 -16.20 -0.54 -41.32
C LEU A 57 -17.66 -0.27 -40.94
N ASN A 58 -18.44 -1.33 -40.80
CA ASN A 58 -19.84 -1.25 -40.39
C ASN A 58 -19.92 -0.66 -38.96
N GLN A 59 -20.69 0.42 -38.75
CA GLN A 59 -20.73 1.18 -37.48
C GLN A 59 -20.99 0.27 -36.27
N THR A 60 -21.83 -0.76 -36.43
CA THR A 60 -22.18 -1.70 -35.35
C THR A 60 -20.99 -2.55 -34.88
N GLU A 61 -20.05 -2.88 -35.76
CA GLU A 61 -18.84 -3.64 -35.38
C GLU A 61 -17.81 -2.73 -34.68
N LEU A 62 -17.69 -1.50 -35.16
CA LEU A 62 -16.84 -0.48 -34.54
C LEU A 62 -17.29 -0.18 -33.09
N ASP A 63 -18.60 -0.02 -32.87
CA ASP A 63 -19.18 0.20 -31.54
C ASP A 63 -18.97 -0.99 -30.59
N LYS A 64 -19.06 -2.23 -31.11
CA LYS A 64 -18.73 -3.43 -30.34
C LYS A 64 -17.26 -3.46 -29.93
N MET A 65 -16.34 -3.08 -30.82
CA MET A 65 -14.90 -3.02 -30.50
C MET A 65 -14.60 -1.95 -29.45
N ILE A 66 -15.18 -0.75 -29.59
CA ILE A 66 -15.03 0.35 -28.64
C ILE A 66 -15.59 -0.04 -27.26
N SER A 67 -16.80 -0.61 -27.21
CA SER A 67 -17.43 -1.03 -25.96
C SER A 67 -16.63 -2.13 -25.26
N THR A 68 -16.05 -3.07 -26.00
CA THR A 68 -15.20 -4.15 -25.46
C THR A 68 -13.91 -3.60 -24.86
N LYS A 69 -13.23 -2.68 -25.54
CA LYS A 69 -12.03 -2.00 -25.01
C LYS A 69 -12.35 -1.19 -23.75
N ARG A 70 -13.44 -0.42 -23.78
CA ARG A 70 -13.89 0.37 -22.62
C ARG A 70 -14.25 -0.54 -21.43
N SER A 71 -15.01 -1.62 -21.67
CA SER A 71 -15.38 -2.59 -20.63
C SER A 71 -14.16 -3.27 -20.02
N SER A 72 -13.19 -3.69 -20.84
CA SER A 72 -11.95 -4.29 -20.36
C SER A 72 -11.14 -3.32 -19.52
N PHE A 73 -11.04 -2.05 -19.95
CA PHE A 73 -10.38 -1.01 -19.18
C PHE A 73 -11.03 -0.83 -17.80
N PHE A 74 -12.35 -0.68 -17.75
CA PHE A 74 -13.08 -0.54 -16.48
C PHE A 74 -12.90 -1.77 -15.57
N LYS A 75 -13.00 -2.98 -16.12
CA LYS A 75 -12.85 -4.20 -15.31
C LYS A 75 -11.47 -4.34 -14.68
N TYR A 76 -10.40 -3.99 -15.39
CA TYR A 76 -9.05 -4.22 -14.89
C TYR A 76 -8.46 -3.01 -14.17
N TYR A 77 -8.52 -1.81 -14.77
CA TYR A 77 -7.82 -0.64 -14.23
C TYR A 77 -8.61 0.06 -13.11
N LEU A 78 -9.93 0.22 -13.28
CA LEU A 78 -10.77 0.84 -12.26
C LEU A 78 -10.86 -0.04 -11.01
N PHE A 79 -11.05 -1.35 -11.20
CA PHE A 79 -11.13 -2.29 -10.09
C PHE A 79 -9.82 -2.37 -9.30
N ARG A 80 -8.67 -2.42 -9.99
CA ARG A 80 -7.34 -2.36 -9.36
C ARG A 80 -7.14 -1.06 -8.58
N TYR A 81 -7.58 0.08 -9.13
CA TYR A 81 -7.54 1.36 -8.43
C TYR A 81 -8.38 1.34 -7.14
N ILE A 82 -9.63 0.87 -7.20
CA ILE A 82 -10.54 0.81 -6.05
C ILE A 82 -9.97 -0.09 -4.96
N LEU A 83 -9.47 -1.28 -5.31
CA LEU A 83 -8.85 -2.19 -4.34
C LEU A 83 -7.63 -1.57 -3.66
N ASN A 84 -6.76 -0.90 -4.41
CA ASN A 84 -5.60 -0.22 -3.85
C ASN A 84 -6.00 0.93 -2.93
N ALA A 85 -6.98 1.73 -3.34
CA ALA A 85 -7.50 2.85 -2.55
C ALA A 85 -8.11 2.36 -1.22
N ILE A 86 -8.96 1.33 -1.26
CA ILE A 86 -9.54 0.71 -0.05
C ILE A 86 -8.43 0.19 0.88
N THR A 87 -7.45 -0.52 0.33
CA THR A 87 -6.33 -1.08 1.10
C THR A 87 -5.55 0.02 1.83
N VAL A 88 -5.28 1.14 1.15
CA VAL A 88 -4.57 2.29 1.72
C VAL A 88 -5.40 3.01 2.77
N ILE A 89 -6.71 3.15 2.55
CA ILE A 89 -7.64 3.73 3.54
C ILE A 89 -7.65 2.87 4.81
N ILE A 90 -7.73 1.55 4.69
CA ILE A 90 -7.67 0.62 5.83
C ILE A 90 -6.34 0.79 6.57
N PHE A 91 -5.22 0.88 5.85
CA PHE A 91 -3.91 1.12 6.45
C PHE A 91 -3.84 2.46 7.20
N ALA A 92 -4.34 3.54 6.59
CA ALA A 92 -4.36 4.87 7.17
C ALA A 92 -5.21 4.92 8.45
N LEU A 93 -6.40 4.32 8.42
CA LEU A 93 -7.26 4.19 9.60
C LEU A 93 -6.54 3.42 10.71
N TYR A 94 -5.87 2.33 10.39
CA TYR A 94 -5.11 1.57 11.37
C TYR A 94 -3.97 2.39 11.98
N CYS A 95 -3.25 3.19 11.17
CA CYS A 95 -2.23 4.10 11.66
C CYS A 95 -2.80 5.14 12.62
N VAL A 96 -3.98 5.71 12.33
CA VAL A 96 -4.66 6.65 13.24
C VAL A 96 -5.06 5.98 14.56
N PHE A 97 -5.63 4.77 14.50
CA PHE A 97 -5.99 4.03 15.71
C PHE A 97 -4.76 3.61 16.53
N ALA A 98 -3.63 3.32 15.87
CA ALA A 98 -2.38 2.97 16.50
C ALA A 98 -1.72 4.13 17.29
N ILE A 99 -2.06 5.39 16.97
CA ILE A 99 -1.64 6.55 17.75
C ILE A 99 -2.37 6.60 19.10
N ASN A 100 -3.69 6.36 19.08
CA ASN A 100 -4.57 6.75 20.20
C ASN A 100 -5.06 5.58 21.06
N ARG A 101 -5.21 4.37 20.50
CA ARG A 101 -5.96 3.29 21.17
C ARG A 101 -5.37 1.89 21.00
N ILE A 102 -4.68 1.62 19.90
CA ILE A 102 -4.23 0.26 19.55
C ILE A 102 -2.71 0.18 19.66
N THR A 103 -2.20 -0.94 20.18
CA THR A 103 -0.77 -1.25 20.16
C THR A 103 -0.44 -2.14 18.97
N VAL A 104 0.66 -1.82 18.31
CA VAL A 104 1.11 -2.41 17.07
C VAL A 104 2.28 -3.35 17.35
N GLY A 105 2.24 -4.56 16.78
CA GLY A 105 3.29 -5.56 16.93
C GLY A 105 3.93 -5.96 15.60
N TYR A 106 4.89 -6.88 15.65
CA TYR A 106 5.63 -7.36 14.47
C TYR A 106 4.73 -7.92 13.35
N VAL A 107 3.59 -8.53 13.70
CA VAL A 107 2.64 -9.08 12.71
C VAL A 107 2.03 -7.98 11.84
N PHE A 108 1.73 -6.82 12.43
CA PHE A 108 1.26 -5.66 11.67
C PHE A 108 2.33 -5.20 10.69
N VAL A 109 3.56 -5.03 11.16
CA VAL A 109 4.67 -4.57 10.31
C VAL A 109 4.91 -5.55 9.16
N GLY A 110 4.93 -6.85 9.44
CA GLY A 110 5.13 -7.89 8.43
C GLY A 110 3.99 -7.94 7.40
N LEU A 111 2.73 -7.92 7.84
CA LEU A 111 1.58 -7.97 6.94
C LEU A 111 1.58 -6.76 6.00
N TRP A 112 1.75 -5.56 6.55
CA TRP A 112 1.75 -4.35 5.72
C TRP A 112 3.00 -4.24 4.85
N LEU A 113 4.16 -4.76 5.27
CA LEU A 113 5.34 -4.86 4.40
C LEU A 113 5.05 -5.65 3.13
N ILE A 114 4.35 -6.79 3.25
CA ILE A 114 4.00 -7.63 2.10
C ILE A 114 3.08 -6.86 1.14
N VAL A 115 2.09 -6.15 1.68
CA VAL A 115 1.16 -5.33 0.88
C VAL A 115 1.92 -4.22 0.13
N TRP A 116 2.76 -3.47 0.85
CA TRP A 116 3.54 -2.38 0.26
C TRP A 116 4.58 -2.90 -0.75
N PHE A 117 5.18 -4.07 -0.50
CA PHE A 117 6.08 -4.74 -1.43
C PHE A 117 5.37 -5.16 -2.71
N GLY A 118 4.20 -5.80 -2.59
CA GLY A 118 3.37 -6.19 -3.74
C GLY A 118 2.95 -4.99 -4.58
N SER A 119 2.65 -3.86 -3.95
CA SER A 119 2.35 -2.60 -4.63
C SER A 119 3.56 -2.04 -5.40
N ALA A 120 4.75 -2.06 -4.80
CA ALA A 120 5.96 -1.48 -5.38
C ALA A 120 6.54 -2.32 -6.52
N PHE A 121 6.58 -3.64 -6.34
CA PHE A 121 7.23 -4.55 -7.29
C PHE A 121 6.24 -5.28 -8.20
N GLY A 122 4.94 -5.24 -7.93
CA GLY A 122 3.94 -5.95 -8.72
C GLY A 122 3.98 -5.57 -10.20
N GLU A 123 4.13 -4.29 -10.52
CA GLU A 123 4.23 -3.84 -11.92
C GLU A 123 5.53 -4.31 -12.59
N LEU A 124 6.65 -4.28 -11.86
CA LEU A 124 7.95 -4.70 -12.38
C LEU A 124 7.99 -6.20 -12.64
N ILE A 125 7.38 -7.00 -11.76
CA ILE A 125 7.34 -8.46 -11.89
C ILE A 125 6.41 -8.87 -13.04
N LEU A 126 5.23 -8.24 -13.15
CA LEU A 126 4.22 -8.63 -14.13
C LEU A 126 4.51 -8.11 -15.55
N TYR A 127 4.91 -6.85 -15.67
CA TYR A 127 5.03 -6.19 -16.98
C TYR A 127 6.48 -6.01 -17.43
N LYS A 128 7.47 -6.23 -16.56
CA LYS A 128 8.91 -6.08 -16.85
C LYS A 128 9.31 -4.72 -17.43
N THR A 129 8.47 -3.70 -17.23
CA THR A 129 8.67 -2.34 -17.74
C THR A 129 8.82 -1.38 -16.57
N LEU A 130 9.82 -0.50 -16.65
CA LEU A 130 10.03 0.59 -15.71
C LEU A 130 9.24 1.83 -16.20
N SER A 131 8.11 2.10 -15.55
CA SER A 131 7.36 3.34 -15.72
C SER A 131 7.77 4.36 -14.65
N THR A 132 7.60 5.66 -14.93
CA THR A 132 7.75 6.74 -13.95
C THR A 132 6.92 6.49 -12.69
N ILE A 133 5.73 5.90 -12.84
CA ILE A 133 4.86 5.52 -11.72
C ILE A 133 5.49 4.39 -10.89
N SER A 134 6.12 3.41 -11.54
CA SER A 134 6.82 2.33 -10.85
C SER A 134 8.02 2.86 -10.04
N ILE A 135 8.75 3.87 -10.56
CA ILE A 135 9.82 4.55 -9.81
C ILE A 135 9.25 5.24 -8.55
N ILE A 136 8.14 5.97 -8.69
CA ILE A 136 7.47 6.63 -7.55
C ILE A 136 7.06 5.58 -6.50
N ASN A 137 6.49 4.44 -6.92
CA ASN A 137 6.10 3.37 -6.01
C ASN A 137 7.28 2.76 -5.25
N LEU A 138 8.45 2.59 -5.91
CA LEU A 138 9.68 2.14 -5.25
C LEU A 138 10.20 3.14 -4.21
N VAL A 139 10.13 4.44 -4.52
CA VAL A 139 10.50 5.50 -3.57
C VAL A 139 9.56 5.48 -2.36
N LEU A 140 8.25 5.41 -2.58
CA LEU A 140 7.26 5.31 -1.49
C LEU A 140 7.50 4.07 -0.62
N PHE A 141 7.80 2.92 -1.23
CA PHE A 141 8.14 1.70 -0.51
C PHE A 141 9.38 1.87 0.37
N SER A 142 10.41 2.54 -0.13
CA SER A 142 11.62 2.83 0.63
C SER A 142 11.33 3.72 1.86
N LEU A 143 10.43 4.71 1.72
CA LEU A 143 9.99 5.54 2.84
C LEU A 143 9.16 4.76 3.87
N VAL A 144 8.32 3.83 3.42
CA VAL A 144 7.58 2.91 4.31
C VAL A 144 8.55 2.01 5.08
N LEU A 145 9.59 1.47 4.43
CA LEU A 145 10.63 0.67 5.08
C LEU A 145 11.33 1.44 6.21
N ILE A 146 11.70 2.69 5.96
CA ILE A 146 12.31 3.57 6.98
C ILE A 146 11.34 3.76 8.16
N SER A 147 10.07 4.02 7.89
CA SER A 147 9.04 4.20 8.92
C SER A 147 8.86 2.95 9.77
N PHE A 148 8.81 1.79 9.13
CA PHE A 148 8.66 0.50 9.80
C PHE A 148 9.90 0.09 10.58
N TYR A 149 11.10 0.44 10.12
CA TYR A 149 12.33 0.27 10.90
C TYR A 149 12.25 0.99 12.25
N PHE A 150 11.77 2.25 12.27
CA PHE A 150 11.58 2.97 13.53
C PHE A 150 10.52 2.34 14.43
N ILE A 151 9.41 1.84 13.87
CA ILE A 151 8.38 1.14 14.66
C ILE A 151 8.94 -0.14 15.27
N VAL A 152 9.69 -0.94 14.50
CA VAL A 152 10.35 -2.16 14.97
C VAL A 152 11.38 -1.85 16.06
N LYS A 153 12.17 -0.80 15.88
CA LYS A 153 13.11 -0.32 16.90
C LYS A 153 12.37 0.01 18.20
N ASP A 154 11.29 0.78 18.13
CA ASP A 154 10.48 1.12 19.31
C ASP A 154 9.91 -0.14 20.00
N ILE A 155 9.46 -1.14 19.23
CA ILE A 155 9.00 -2.43 19.78
C ILE A 155 10.14 -3.17 20.50
N SER A 156 11.35 -3.16 19.94
CA SER A 156 12.52 -3.81 20.53
C SER A 156 12.97 -3.12 21.83
N GLU A 157 12.89 -1.79 21.90
CA GLU A 157 13.24 -1.02 23.09
C GLU A 157 12.24 -1.25 24.22
N ASN A 158 10.93 -1.28 23.91
CA ASN A 158 9.90 -1.58 24.90
C ASN A 158 10.04 -3.01 25.45
N LYS A 159 10.38 -3.99 24.59
CA LYS A 159 10.74 -5.35 25.02
C LYS A 159 11.88 -5.33 26.03
N ARG A 160 12.93 -4.56 25.73
CA ARG A 160 14.13 -4.47 26.57
C ARG A 160 13.79 -3.86 27.93
N GLN A 161 13.08 -2.74 27.96
CA GLN A 161 12.65 -2.08 29.19
C GLN A 161 11.78 -2.99 30.08
N LEU A 162 10.81 -3.70 29.49
CA LEU A 162 9.96 -4.64 30.22
C LEU A 162 10.76 -5.80 30.84
N ARG A 163 11.77 -6.32 30.13
CA ARG A 163 12.66 -7.35 30.69
C ARG A 163 13.47 -6.81 31.88
N TYR A 164 14.09 -5.64 31.74
CA TYR A 164 14.84 -5.01 32.82
C TYR A 164 13.97 -4.75 34.07
N GLN A 165 12.75 -4.25 33.90
CA GLN A 165 11.82 -4.02 35.02
C GLN A 165 11.43 -5.33 35.73
N LYS A 166 11.20 -6.41 34.98
CA LYS A 166 10.89 -7.74 35.57
C LYS A 166 12.06 -8.29 36.37
N THR A 167 13.29 -8.18 35.85
CA THR A 167 14.49 -8.62 36.56
C THR A 167 14.72 -7.79 37.82
N LYS A 168 14.53 -6.46 37.74
CA LYS A 168 14.63 -5.56 38.88
C LYS A 168 13.61 -5.92 39.97
N LYS A 169 12.32 -6.10 39.64
CA LYS A 169 11.29 -6.47 40.64
C LYS A 169 11.58 -7.79 41.37
N ARG A 170 12.20 -8.78 40.71
CA ARG A 170 12.61 -10.05 41.35
C ARG A 170 13.76 -9.87 42.35
N GLN A 171 14.61 -8.86 42.17
CA GLN A 171 15.72 -8.59 43.10
C GLN A 171 15.27 -7.86 44.38
N TYR A 172 14.15 -7.13 44.34
CA TYR A 172 13.61 -6.37 45.47
C TYR A 172 12.43 -7.04 46.19
N SER A 173 12.11 -8.30 45.86
CA SER A 173 11.06 -9.08 46.53
C SER A 173 11.62 -10.16 47.46
N PHE A 174 12.83 -9.94 47.99
CA PHE A 174 13.42 -10.77 49.04
C PHE A 174 13.31 -10.05 50.38
#